data_AF-A0A6M1KNU0-F1
#
_entry.id   AF-A0A6M1KNU0-F1
#
_cell.length_a   1.000
_cell.length_b   1.000
_cell.length_c   1.000
_cell.angle_alpha   90.00
_cell.angle_beta   90.00
_cell.angle_gamma   90.00
#
_symmetry.space_group_name_H-M   'P 1'
#
loop_
_entity.id
_entity.type
_entity.pdbx_description
1 polymer ?
#
loop_
_entity_poly.entity_id
_entity_poly.type
_entity_poly.pdbx_seq_one_letter_code
_entity_poly.pdbx_strand_id
1 'polypeptide(L)'
;MRKSMKALAIGIVMVICLVGGYYWAIGKAKKPAYAVNTPQFIHERPDVVLRRLENGEQGVYYFGFADCPWCVELLPVLDEALAVSDLQAYAVDTKGKDFTETLRSRLSRFYARYYQNHLSVPFLVTILEDGKVQTHVGTLEKHNAHEEPLTDKQKKELKKIVLALLR
;
A
#
# COMPACT_ATOMS: atom_id res chain seq x y z
N MET A 1 -5.77 -46.80 38.63
CA MET A 1 -5.91 -45.32 38.74
C MET A 1 -4.66 -44.52 38.35
N ARG A 2 -3.43 -44.91 38.72
CA ARG A 2 -2.21 -44.10 38.46
C ARG A 2 -1.80 -43.93 36.99
N LYS A 3 -2.07 -44.90 36.10
CA LYS A 3 -1.71 -44.82 34.67
C LYS A 3 -2.60 -43.86 33.88
N SER A 4 -3.90 -43.86 34.15
CA SER A 4 -4.90 -43.01 33.48
C SER A 4 -4.69 -41.52 33.76
N MET A 5 -4.25 -41.18 34.98
CA MET A 5 -3.97 -39.79 35.39
C MET A 5 -2.71 -39.21 34.74
N LYS A 6 -1.70 -40.06 34.47
CA LYS A 6 -0.48 -39.66 33.72
C LYS A 6 -0.78 -39.41 32.24
N ALA A 7 -1.61 -40.25 31.62
CA ALA A 7 -2.02 -40.07 30.23
C ALA A 7 -2.83 -38.77 30.03
N LEU A 8 -3.71 -38.43 30.99
CA LEU A 8 -4.48 -37.18 30.97
C LEU A 8 -3.59 -35.95 31.11
N ALA A 9 -2.60 -35.98 32.01
CA ALA A 9 -1.64 -34.88 32.18
C ALA A 9 -0.78 -34.65 30.92
N ILE A 10 -0.33 -35.73 30.27
CA ILE A 10 0.44 -35.65 29.02
C ILE A 10 -0.41 -35.07 27.88
N GLY A 11 -1.69 -35.46 27.79
CA GLY A 11 -2.63 -34.90 26.81
C GLY A 11 -2.86 -33.40 26.99
N ILE A 12 -3.04 -32.94 28.23
CA ILE A 12 -3.23 -31.51 28.54
C ILE A 12 -1.98 -30.69 28.19
N VAL A 13 -0.78 -31.19 28.51
CA VAL A 13 0.49 -30.52 28.16
C VAL A 13 0.66 -30.43 26.64
N MET A 14 0.32 -31.49 25.89
CA MET A 14 0.37 -31.45 24.42
C MET A 14 -0.60 -30.41 23.83
N VAL A 15 -1.82 -30.31 24.37
CA VAL A 15 -2.78 -29.30 23.92
C VAL A 15 -2.29 -27.89 24.28
N ILE A 16 -1.73 -27.67 25.46
CA ILE A 16 -1.15 -26.37 25.84
C ILE A 16 0.06 -26.01 24.96
N CYS A 17 0.91 -26.97 24.58
CA CYS A 17 2.02 -26.74 23.65
C CYS A 17 1.53 -26.45 22.23
N LEU A 18 0.48 -27.13 21.75
CA LEU A 18 -0.10 -26.88 20.43
C LEU A 18 -0.83 -25.54 20.39
N VAL A 19 -1.60 -25.21 21.42
CA VAL A 19 -2.32 -23.94 21.54
C VAL A 19 -1.34 -22.78 21.80
N GLY A 20 -0.37 -22.95 22.69
CA GLY A 20 0.68 -21.97 22.96
C GLY A 20 1.61 -21.76 21.77
N GLY A 21 1.98 -22.83 21.05
CA GLY A 21 2.73 -22.75 19.80
C GLY A 21 1.93 -22.09 18.67
N TYR A 22 0.63 -22.38 18.58
CA TYR A 22 -0.28 -21.72 17.65
C TYR A 22 -0.38 -20.22 17.96
N TYR A 23 -0.67 -19.83 19.21
CA TYR A 23 -0.74 -18.42 19.64
C TYR A 23 0.59 -17.68 19.48
N TRP A 24 1.73 -18.35 19.66
CA TRP A 24 3.05 -17.76 19.37
C TRP A 24 3.28 -17.51 17.87
N ALA A 25 2.78 -18.39 17.00
CA ALA A 25 2.88 -18.24 15.54
C ALA A 25 2.00 -17.10 14.98
N ILE A 26 0.84 -16.81 15.59
CA ILE A 26 -0.05 -15.69 15.19
C ILE A 26 0.41 -14.34 15.78
N GLY A 27 1.33 -14.34 16.74
CA GLY A 27 1.62 -13.17 17.59
C GLY A 27 2.52 -12.09 17.00
N LYS A 28 2.99 -12.20 15.74
CA LYS A 28 3.77 -11.14 15.10
C LYS A 28 3.38 -10.99 13.63
N ALA A 29 2.28 -10.29 13.37
CA ALA A 29 2.06 -9.70 12.06
C ALA A 29 3.29 -8.85 11.72
N LYS A 30 4.08 -9.27 10.73
CA LYS A 30 5.21 -8.48 10.23
C LYS A 30 4.65 -7.16 9.73
N LYS A 31 5.25 -6.04 10.15
CA LYS A 31 4.97 -4.73 9.54
C LYS A 31 5.17 -4.86 8.03
N PRO A 32 4.27 -4.30 7.21
CA PRO A 32 4.48 -4.31 5.77
C PRO A 32 5.81 -3.62 5.44
N ALA A 33 6.40 -3.99 4.32
CA ALA A 33 7.62 -3.36 3.81
C ALA A 33 7.27 -2.46 2.63
N TYR A 34 8.09 -1.44 2.38
CA TYR A 34 7.99 -0.66 1.15
C TYR A 34 8.40 -1.54 -0.04
N ALA A 35 7.41 -2.10 -0.73
CA ALA A 35 7.58 -3.09 -1.78
C ALA A 35 7.10 -2.55 -3.13
N VAL A 36 7.96 -1.77 -3.79
CA VAL A 36 7.75 -1.31 -5.17
C VAL A 36 8.57 -2.11 -6.19
N ASN A 37 9.39 -3.07 -5.75
CA ASN A 37 10.20 -3.91 -6.65
C ASN A 37 9.43 -5.18 -7.06
N THR A 38 8.20 -5.04 -7.54
CA THR A 38 7.36 -6.14 -8.03
C THR A 38 7.11 -5.95 -9.53
N PRO A 39 6.66 -6.99 -10.27
CA PRO A 39 6.31 -6.84 -11.68
C PRO A 39 5.23 -5.77 -11.96
N GLN A 40 4.43 -5.40 -10.96
CA GLN A 40 3.33 -4.45 -11.07
C GLN A 40 3.81 -2.99 -11.08
N PHE A 41 5.07 -2.73 -10.72
CA PHE A 41 5.61 -1.38 -10.66
C PHE A 41 6.69 -1.15 -11.72
N ILE A 42 6.55 -0.02 -12.42
CA ILE A 42 7.50 0.46 -13.41
C ILE A 42 8.40 1.51 -12.75
N HIS A 43 9.72 1.29 -12.85
CA HIS A 43 10.72 2.24 -12.41
C HIS A 43 11.28 3.02 -13.61
N GLU A 44 10.89 4.28 -13.69
CA GLU A 44 11.39 5.23 -14.69
C GLU A 44 11.83 6.52 -13.99
N ARG A 45 12.62 7.36 -14.67
CA ARG A 45 13.08 8.62 -14.09
C ARG A 45 11.89 9.51 -13.73
N PRO A 46 11.87 10.14 -12.55
CA PRO A 46 10.74 10.96 -12.11
C PRO A 46 10.35 12.08 -13.08
N ASP A 47 11.31 12.68 -13.80
CA ASP A 47 11.03 13.72 -14.79
C ASP A 47 10.20 13.21 -15.98
N VAL A 48 10.43 11.97 -16.39
CA VAL A 48 9.67 11.31 -17.47
C VAL A 48 8.27 11.01 -16.98
N VAL A 49 8.14 10.36 -15.82
CA VAL A 49 6.83 10.01 -15.24
C VAL A 49 5.95 11.26 -15.06
N LEU A 50 6.50 12.35 -14.54
CA LEU A 50 5.75 13.60 -14.40
C LEU A 50 5.35 14.23 -15.74
N ARG A 51 6.17 14.10 -16.80
CA ARG A 51 5.77 14.57 -18.14
C ARG A 51 4.59 13.77 -18.66
N ARG A 52 4.62 12.44 -18.53
CA ARG A 52 3.51 11.56 -18.94
C ARG A 52 2.20 11.93 -18.22
N LEU A 53 2.29 12.08 -16.90
CA LEU A 53 1.18 12.53 -16.06
C LEU A 53 0.61 13.88 -16.52
N GLU A 54 1.47 14.88 -16.72
CA GLU A 54 1.06 16.22 -17.14
C GLU A 54 0.48 16.27 -18.56
N ASN A 55 0.94 15.38 -19.44
CA ASN A 55 0.45 15.22 -20.81
C ASN A 55 -0.88 14.45 -20.88
N GLY A 56 -1.38 13.91 -19.77
CA GLY A 56 -2.60 13.13 -19.76
C GLY A 56 -2.44 11.73 -20.35
N GLU A 57 -1.23 11.16 -20.34
CA GLU A 57 -1.01 9.81 -20.84
C GLU A 57 -1.73 8.79 -19.94
N GLN A 58 -2.47 7.87 -20.56
CA GLN A 58 -3.14 6.76 -19.87
C GLN A 58 -2.14 5.99 -19.00
N GLY A 59 -2.54 5.67 -17.78
CA GLY A 59 -1.73 4.86 -16.87
C GLY A 59 -2.05 5.09 -15.40
N VAL A 60 -1.39 4.31 -14.55
CA VAL A 60 -1.46 4.43 -13.10
C VAL A 60 -0.13 5.02 -12.59
N TYR A 61 -0.23 6.02 -11.73
CA TYR A 61 0.91 6.77 -11.20
C TYR A 61 0.85 6.74 -9.68
N TYR A 62 1.92 6.23 -9.05
CA TYR A 62 2.07 6.16 -7.61
C TYR A 62 3.21 7.06 -7.15
N PHE A 63 2.92 7.93 -6.19
CA PHE A 63 3.87 8.82 -5.55
C PHE A 63 3.93 8.53 -4.04
N GLY A 64 5.11 8.15 -3.55
CA GLY A 64 5.33 7.79 -2.15
C GLY A 64 6.81 7.78 -1.80
N PHE A 65 7.19 7.19 -0.66
CA PHE A 65 8.58 6.93 -0.27
C PHE A 65 8.63 5.89 0.85
N ALA A 66 9.81 5.31 1.10
CA ALA A 66 9.98 4.15 1.99
C ALA A 66 9.58 4.40 3.45
N ASP A 67 9.91 5.56 3.99
CA ASP A 67 9.68 5.89 5.41
C ASP A 67 8.26 6.41 5.70
N CYS A 68 7.38 6.45 4.71
CA CYS A 68 6.00 6.90 4.84
C CYS A 68 5.11 5.74 5.32
N PRO A 69 4.55 5.76 6.55
CA PRO A 69 3.82 4.61 7.10
C PRO A 69 2.57 4.26 6.28
N TRP A 70 1.81 5.26 5.83
CA TRP A 70 0.66 5.04 4.96
C TRP A 70 1.04 4.47 3.60
N CYS A 71 2.22 4.82 3.08
CA CYS A 71 2.72 4.31 1.81
C CYS A 71 2.99 2.81 1.91
N VAL A 72 3.62 2.39 3.00
CA VAL A 72 3.92 1.00 3.29
C VAL A 72 2.64 0.16 3.49
N GLU A 73 1.61 0.73 4.11
CA GLU A 73 0.31 0.07 4.28
C GLU A 73 -0.50 -0.03 2.98
N LEU A 74 -0.41 0.98 2.09
CA LEU A 74 -1.11 1.00 0.80
C LEU A 74 -0.49 0.03 -0.21
N LEU A 75 0.84 -0.10 -0.26
CA LEU A 75 1.54 -0.81 -1.34
C LEU A 75 1.08 -2.26 -1.55
N PRO A 76 0.92 -3.11 -0.52
CA PRO A 76 0.43 -4.48 -0.72
C PRO A 76 -0.99 -4.52 -1.31
N VAL A 77 -1.84 -3.53 -0.96
CA VAL A 77 -3.20 -3.43 -1.49
C VAL A 77 -3.19 -2.98 -2.95
N LEU A 78 -2.30 -2.04 -3.28
CA LEU A 78 -2.11 -1.55 -4.64
C LEU A 78 -1.51 -2.61 -5.56
N ASP A 79 -0.47 -3.30 -5.12
CA ASP A 79 0.19 -4.38 -5.85
C ASP A 79 -0.82 -5.48 -6.24
N GLU A 80 -1.62 -5.93 -5.27
CA GLU A 80 -2.66 -6.93 -5.52
C GLU A 80 -3.75 -6.39 -6.46
N ALA A 81 -4.15 -5.12 -6.32
CA ALA A 81 -5.14 -4.48 -7.19
C ALA A 81 -4.66 -4.35 -8.64
N LEU A 82 -3.38 -4.00 -8.83
CA LEU A 82 -2.73 -3.94 -10.14
C LEU A 82 -2.66 -5.33 -10.78
N ALA A 83 -2.25 -6.34 -10.01
CA ALA A 83 -2.15 -7.72 -10.49
C ALA A 83 -3.51 -8.29 -10.96
N VAL A 84 -4.60 -8.07 -10.20
CA VAL A 84 -5.94 -8.58 -10.60
C VAL A 84 -6.57 -7.80 -11.75
N SER A 85 -6.11 -6.57 -12.00
CA SER A 85 -6.57 -5.74 -13.12
C SER A 85 -5.66 -5.86 -14.36
N ASP A 86 -4.59 -6.64 -14.31
CA ASP A 86 -3.56 -6.74 -15.36
C ASP A 86 -2.99 -5.36 -15.75
N LEU A 87 -2.74 -4.52 -14.74
CA LEU A 87 -2.20 -3.17 -14.89
C LEU A 87 -0.84 -3.05 -14.22
N GLN A 88 -0.08 -2.04 -14.62
CA GLN A 88 1.15 -1.62 -13.95
C GLN A 88 1.05 -0.15 -13.53
N ALA A 89 1.81 0.23 -12.50
CA ALA A 89 1.91 1.60 -12.03
C ALA A 89 3.34 2.14 -12.11
N TYR A 90 3.51 3.37 -12.59
CA TYR A 90 4.76 4.11 -12.46
C TYR A 90 4.98 4.48 -10.99
N ALA A 91 6.06 4.00 -10.39
CA ALA A 91 6.39 4.28 -9.00
C ALA A 91 7.45 5.38 -8.90
N VAL A 92 7.14 6.47 -8.20
CA VAL A 92 8.05 7.59 -7.98
C VAL A 92 8.33 7.76 -6.48
N ASP A 93 9.60 7.63 -6.12
CA ASP A 93 10.10 8.01 -4.79
C ASP A 93 10.22 9.54 -4.69
N THR A 94 9.28 10.14 -3.97
CA THR A 94 9.19 11.60 -3.75
C THR A 94 10.19 12.14 -2.73
N LYS A 95 11.01 11.27 -2.12
CA LYS A 95 12.17 11.61 -1.29
C LYS A 95 13.50 11.16 -1.91
N GLY A 96 13.44 10.53 -3.08
CA GLY A 96 14.62 10.08 -3.83
C GLY A 96 15.48 11.25 -4.30
N LYS A 97 16.79 10.99 -4.48
CA LYS A 97 17.78 12.02 -4.88
C LYS A 97 17.43 12.70 -6.20
N ASP A 98 16.78 11.97 -7.11
CA ASP A 98 16.40 12.46 -8.43
C ASP A 98 15.07 13.24 -8.42
N PHE A 99 14.37 13.30 -7.28
CA PHE A 99 13.12 14.06 -7.11
C PHE A 99 13.41 15.49 -6.64
N THR A 100 13.81 16.33 -7.59
CA THR A 100 14.19 17.73 -7.32
C THR A 100 13.00 18.60 -6.88
N GLU A 101 13.29 19.79 -6.34
CA GLU A 101 12.26 20.76 -5.95
C GLU A 101 11.40 21.23 -7.14
N THR A 102 11.98 21.27 -8.34
CA THR A 102 11.23 21.57 -9.57
C THR A 102 10.18 20.49 -9.85
N LEU A 103 10.53 19.21 -9.67
CA LEU A 103 9.59 18.10 -9.81
C LEU A 103 8.54 18.10 -8.68
N ARG A 104 8.94 18.41 -7.45
CA ARG A 104 8.00 18.59 -6.33
C ARG A 104 6.97 19.68 -6.62
N SER A 105 7.42 20.83 -7.13
CA SER A 105 6.55 21.94 -7.51
C SER A 105 5.59 21.57 -8.65
N ARG A 106 6.07 20.82 -9.65
CA ARG A 106 5.24 20.28 -10.74
C ARG A 106 4.15 19.34 -10.23
N LEU A 107 4.51 18.34 -9.43
CA LEU A 107 3.56 17.41 -8.82
C LEU A 107 2.56 18.14 -7.91
N SER A 108 3.03 19.12 -7.13
CA SER A 108 2.16 19.92 -6.25
C SER A 108 1.14 20.76 -7.04
N ARG A 109 1.53 21.32 -8.20
CA ARG A 109 0.59 22.00 -9.09
C ARG A 109 -0.45 21.07 -9.70
N PHE A 110 -0.07 19.83 -10.04
CA PHE A 110 -1.03 18.82 -10.48
C PHE A 110 -1.99 18.45 -9.35
N TYR A 111 -1.45 18.17 -8.15
CA TYR A 111 -2.20 17.82 -6.94
C TYR A 111 -3.23 18.87 -6.56
N ALA A 112 -2.88 20.16 -6.63
CA ALA A 112 -3.74 21.29 -6.30
C ALA A 112 -5.01 21.41 -7.17
N ARG A 113 -5.07 20.69 -8.30
CA ARG A 113 -6.30 20.62 -9.13
C ARG A 113 -7.40 19.77 -8.47
N TYR A 114 -7.03 18.86 -7.57
CA TYR A 114 -7.92 17.87 -6.97
C TYR A 114 -8.08 18.06 -5.45
N TYR A 115 -7.08 18.64 -4.80
CA TYR A 115 -7.04 18.81 -3.35
C TYR A 115 -6.63 20.23 -2.97
N GLN A 116 -7.24 20.79 -1.92
CA GLN A 116 -7.01 22.17 -1.48
C GLN A 116 -5.87 22.31 -0.44
N ASN A 117 -5.16 21.23 -0.15
CA ASN A 117 -4.07 21.18 0.82
C ASN A 117 -2.71 20.95 0.14
N HIS A 118 -1.66 20.88 0.96
CA HIS A 118 -0.32 20.56 0.48
C HIS A 118 -0.24 19.10 -0.01
N LEU A 119 0.61 18.86 -1.02
CA LEU A 119 0.90 17.54 -1.56
C LEU A 119 1.15 16.54 -0.42
N SER A 120 0.29 15.54 -0.32
CA SER A 120 0.34 14.48 0.68
C SER A 120 0.47 13.13 -0.01
N VAL A 121 1.19 12.20 0.62
CA VAL A 121 1.47 10.85 0.09
C VAL A 121 0.96 9.76 1.05
N PRO A 122 0.68 8.54 0.57
CA PRO A 122 0.73 8.09 -0.82
C PRO A 122 -0.31 8.81 -1.69
N PHE A 123 0.09 9.20 -2.90
CA PHE A 123 -0.80 9.83 -3.88
C PHE A 123 -0.87 8.93 -5.11
N LEU A 124 -2.10 8.54 -5.46
CA LEU A 124 -2.43 7.74 -6.63
C LEU A 124 -3.15 8.60 -7.65
N VAL A 125 -2.76 8.44 -8.91
CA VAL A 125 -3.47 8.99 -10.06
C VAL A 125 -3.68 7.86 -11.07
N THR A 126 -4.91 7.71 -11.55
CA THR A 126 -5.23 6.88 -12.71
C THR A 126 -5.75 7.79 -13.81
N ILE A 127 -5.17 7.67 -15.00
CA ILE A 127 -5.68 8.30 -16.21
C ILE A 127 -6.20 7.18 -17.10
N LEU A 128 -7.51 7.19 -17.36
CA LEU A 128 -8.21 6.19 -18.16
C LEU A 128 -8.07 6.47 -19.67
N GLU A 129 -8.47 5.51 -20.51
CA GLU A 129 -8.40 5.62 -21.98
C GLU A 129 -9.17 6.82 -22.54
N ASP A 130 -10.28 7.19 -21.89
CA ASP A 130 -11.11 8.35 -22.24
C ASP A 130 -10.53 9.69 -21.73
N GLY A 131 -9.35 9.66 -21.09
CA GLY A 131 -8.69 10.82 -20.49
C GLY A 131 -9.25 11.21 -19.12
N LYS A 132 -10.22 10.46 -18.57
CA LYS A 132 -10.74 10.72 -17.22
C LYS A 132 -9.65 10.46 -16.19
N VAL A 133 -9.45 11.46 -15.33
CA VAL A 133 -8.48 11.39 -14.22
C VAL A 133 -9.20 11.04 -12.92
N GLN A 134 -8.72 10.00 -12.25
CA GLN A 134 -9.15 9.63 -10.90
C GLN A 134 -7.96 9.72 -9.94
N THR A 135 -8.20 10.16 -8.71
CA THR A 135 -7.14 10.32 -7.71
C THR A 135 -7.52 9.77 -6.35
N HIS A 136 -6.53 9.27 -5.60
CA HIS A 136 -6.68 8.86 -4.21
C HIS A 136 -5.46 9.26 -3.39
N VAL A 137 -5.67 9.67 -2.13
CA VAL A 137 -4.60 10.10 -1.22
C VAL A 137 -4.74 9.34 0.10
N GLY A 138 -3.62 8.81 0.60
CA GLY A 138 -3.58 8.10 1.86
C GLY A 138 -4.15 6.68 1.78
N THR A 139 -4.62 6.21 2.93
CA THR A 139 -5.28 4.89 3.08
C THR A 139 -6.78 5.08 3.26
N LEU A 140 -7.29 4.94 4.49
CA LEU A 140 -8.66 5.27 4.89
C LEU A 140 -8.67 6.55 5.73
N GLU A 141 -9.78 7.29 5.71
CA GLU A 141 -9.94 8.61 6.35
C GLU A 141 -9.56 8.62 7.84
N LYS A 142 -9.90 7.56 8.58
CA LYS A 142 -9.67 7.46 10.03
C LYS A 142 -8.44 6.62 10.41
N HIS A 143 -7.64 6.20 9.44
CA HIS A 143 -6.49 5.33 9.71
C HIS A 143 -5.23 6.14 10.00
N ASN A 144 -4.67 5.95 11.20
CA ASN A 144 -3.37 6.51 11.57
C ASN A 144 -2.27 5.43 11.51
N ALA A 145 -1.53 5.40 10.40
CA ALA A 145 -0.48 4.43 10.17
C ALA A 145 0.76 4.61 11.09
N HIS A 146 0.86 5.72 11.83
CA HIS A 146 1.88 5.85 12.89
C HIS A 146 1.53 5.06 14.15
N GLU A 147 0.24 4.85 14.41
CA GLU A 147 -0.25 4.21 15.63
C GLU A 147 -0.49 2.72 15.42
N GLU A 148 -1.19 2.36 14.34
CA GLU A 148 -1.61 0.98 14.08
C GLU A 148 -1.55 0.65 12.58
N PRO A 149 -1.28 -0.62 12.22
CA PRO A 149 -1.42 -1.09 10.84
C PRO A 149 -2.90 -1.27 10.47
N LEU A 150 -3.19 -1.36 9.17
CA LEU A 150 -4.54 -1.68 8.71
C LEU A 150 -4.96 -3.07 9.18
N THR A 151 -6.15 -3.17 9.77
CA THR A 151 -6.84 -4.45 10.00
C THR A 151 -7.22 -5.11 8.68
N ASP A 152 -7.47 -6.43 8.69
CA ASP A 152 -7.89 -7.14 7.47
C ASP A 152 -9.19 -6.59 6.87
N LYS A 153 -10.10 -6.10 7.72
CA LYS A 153 -11.33 -5.45 7.26
C LYS A 153 -11.01 -4.14 6.52
N GLN A 154 -10.14 -3.32 7.10
CA GLN A 154 -9.70 -2.06 6.49
C GLN A 154 -8.90 -2.29 5.20
N LYS A 155 -8.05 -3.34 5.13
CA LYS A 155 -7.36 -3.72 3.88
C LYS A 155 -8.35 -4.08 2.78
N LYS A 156 -9.39 -4.87 3.10
CA LYS A 156 -10.45 -5.21 2.14
C LYS A 156 -11.24 -3.99 1.69
N GLU A 157 -11.50 -3.05 2.59
CA GLU A 157 -12.17 -1.79 2.27
C GLU A 157 -11.30 -0.92 1.35
N LEU A 158 -10.04 -0.71 1.72
CA LEU A 158 -9.06 0.01 0.90
C LEU A 158 -8.91 -0.61 -0.48
N LYS A 159 -8.87 -1.95 -0.58
CA LYS A 159 -8.80 -2.66 -1.86
C LYS A 159 -9.98 -2.33 -2.77
N LYS A 160 -11.19 -2.19 -2.23
CA LYS A 160 -12.37 -1.80 -3.03
C LYS A 160 -12.21 -0.38 -3.59
N ILE A 161 -11.70 0.56 -2.78
CA ILE A 161 -11.43 1.94 -3.21
C ILE A 161 -10.38 1.94 -4.32
N VAL A 162 -9.25 1.25 -4.09
CA VAL A 162 -8.17 1.17 -5.09
C VAL A 162 -8.64 0.50 -6.38
N LEU A 163 -9.41 -0.60 -6.31
CA LEU A 163 -9.95 -1.23 -7.52
C LEU A 163 -10.94 -0.35 -8.29
N ALA A 164 -11.73 0.47 -7.59
CA ALA A 164 -12.61 1.45 -8.24
C ALA A 164 -11.81 2.56 -8.94
N LEU A 165 -10.66 2.95 -8.38
CA LEU A 165 -9.76 3.92 -9.00
C LEU A 165 -9.15 3.44 -10.32
N LEU A 166 -9.00 2.12 -10.49
CA LEU A 166 -8.36 1.49 -11.65
C LEU A 166 -9.33 1.21 -12.82
N ARG A 167 -10.60 1.63 -12.72
CA ARG A 167 -11.67 1.29 -13.68
C ARG A 167 -12.48 2.49 -14.12
#